data_AF-A0A671G9J7-F1
#
_entry.id   AF-A0A671G9J7-F1
#
_cell.length_a   1.000
_cell.length_b   1.000
_cell.length_c   1.000
_cell.angle_alpha   90.00
_cell.angle_beta   90.00
_cell.angle_gamma   90.00
#
_symmetry.space_group_name_H-M   'P 1'
#
loop_
_entity.id
_entity.type
_entity.pdbx_description
1 polymer ?
#
loop_
_entity_poly.entity_id
_entity_poly.type
_entity_poly.pdbx_seq_one_letter_code
_entity_poly.pdbx_strand_id
1 'polypeptide(L)'
;MSLEDPFFVVRGEVQKAVNTARGLYQRWCELLQEGAAVGREELDWTTNELRNGLRSIEWDLEDLEETIDILGSWRPTFFSLHVTHLSM
;
A
#
# COMPACT_ATOMS: atom_id res chain seq x y z
N MET A 1 19.29 6.73 -17.18
CA MET A 1 18.46 5.96 -16.22
C MET A 1 17.08 5.84 -16.83
N SER A 2 16.54 4.63 -17.01
CA SER A 2 15.14 4.46 -17.36
C SER A 2 14.29 4.80 -16.14
N LEU A 3 13.23 5.59 -16.32
CA LEU A 3 12.23 5.81 -15.28
C LEU A 3 11.56 4.46 -15.01
N GLU A 4 11.66 3.96 -13.78
CA GLU A 4 10.93 2.76 -13.36
C GLU A 4 9.43 3.08 -13.33
N ASP A 5 8.59 2.14 -13.75
CA ASP A 5 7.14 2.37 -13.81
C ASP A 5 6.62 2.69 -12.39
N PRO A 6 5.92 3.83 -12.20
CA PRO A 6 5.42 4.24 -10.90
C PRO A 6 4.58 3.16 -10.19
N PHE A 7 3.84 2.32 -10.94
CA PHE A 7 3.09 1.22 -10.36
C PHE A 7 4.01 0.20 -9.66
N PHE A 8 5.14 -0.17 -10.27
CA PHE A 8 6.07 -1.12 -9.67
C PHE A 8 6.82 -0.54 -8.48
N VAL A 9 7.10 0.77 -8.51
CA VAL A 9 7.67 1.50 -7.37
C VAL A 9 6.71 1.46 -6.18
N VAL A 10 5.47 1.92 -6.36
CA VAL A 10 4.46 1.97 -5.28
C VAL A 10 4.13 0.57 -4.76
N ARG A 11 4.01 -0.43 -5.64
CA ARG A 11 3.87 -1.84 -5.23
C ARG A 11 5.01 -2.28 -4.31
N GLY A 12 6.26 -1.90 -4.63
CA GLY A 12 7.42 -2.20 -3.81
C GLY A 12 7.37 -1.51 -2.45
N GLU A 13 6.91 -0.26 -2.41
CA GLU A 13 6.73 0.53 -1.18
C GLU A 13 5.65 -0.06 -0.28
N VAL A 14 4.48 -0.41 -0.84
CA VAL A 14 3.41 -1.11 -0.13
C VAL A 14 3.92 -2.43 0.45
N GLN A 15 4.66 -3.22 -0.34
CA GLN A 15 5.21 -4.48 0.14
C GLN A 15 6.19 -4.29 1.30
N LYS A 16 7.01 -3.23 1.27
CA LYS A 16 7.92 -2.87 2.35
C LYS A 16 7.15 -2.41 3.59
N ALA A 17 6.13 -1.57 3.43
CA ALA A 17 5.27 -1.10 4.51
C ALA A 17 4.56 -2.26 5.22
N VAL A 18 4.01 -3.22 4.48
CA VAL A 18 3.40 -4.44 5.03
C VAL A 18 4.41 -5.26 5.84
N ASN A 19 5.65 -5.40 5.36
CA ASN A 19 6.68 -6.13 6.12
C ASN A 19 7.04 -5.42 7.43
N THR A 20 7.14 -4.09 7.42
CA THR A 20 7.32 -3.28 8.64
C THR A 20 6.15 -3.47 9.60
N ALA A 21 4.90 -3.39 9.10
CA ALA A 21 3.69 -3.57 9.91
C ALA A 21 3.63 -4.97 10.55
N ARG A 22 4.10 -6.02 9.85
CA ARG A 22 4.20 -7.37 10.43
C ARG A 22 5.17 -7.42 11.62
N GLY A 23 6.31 -6.74 11.53
CA GLY A 23 7.26 -6.64 12.64
C GLY A 23 6.66 -5.89 13.84
N LEU A 24 6.00 -4.75 13.60
CA LEU A 24 5.29 -4.00 14.64
C LEU A 24 4.18 -4.83 15.29
N TYR A 25 3.42 -5.59 14.51
CA TYR A 25 2.38 -6.48 15.01
C TYR A 25 2.95 -7.58 15.91
N GLN A 26 4.06 -8.20 15.53
CA GLN A 26 4.74 -9.20 16.37
C GLN A 26 5.16 -8.60 17.71
N ARG A 27 5.82 -7.43 17.69
CA ARG A 27 6.23 -6.74 18.92
C ARG A 27 5.03 -6.34 19.77
N TRP A 28 3.96 -5.87 19.15
CA TRP A 28 2.71 -5.54 19.83
C TRP A 28 2.12 -6.76 20.55
N CYS A 29 2.13 -7.94 19.93
CA CYS A 29 1.68 -9.19 20.56
C CYS A 29 2.55 -9.60 21.76
N GLU A 30 3.87 -9.41 21.70
CA GLU A 30 4.79 -9.67 22.82
C GLU A 30 4.50 -8.73 24.00
N LEU A 31 4.37 -7.42 23.74
CA LEU A 31 4.08 -6.40 24.75
C LEU A 31 2.75 -6.63 25.47
N LEU A 32 1.74 -7.15 24.77
CA LEU A 32 0.47 -7.54 25.39
C LEU A 32 0.62 -8.71 26.38
N GLN A 33 1.60 -9.59 26.17
CA GLN A 33 1.86 -10.75 27.05
C GLN A 33 2.75 -10.38 28.24
N GLU A 34 3.68 -9.44 28.08
CA GLU A 34 4.62 -9.00 29.13
C GLU A 34 3.96 -8.26 30.30
N GLY A 35 2.73 -7.74 30.11
CA GLY A 35 1.91 -7.13 31.17
C GLY A 35 2.08 -5.60 31.30
N ALA A 36 0.97 -4.92 31.61
CA ALA A 36 0.76 -3.48 31.41
C ALA A 36 1.62 -2.51 32.27
N ALA A 37 2.56 -2.99 33.08
CA ALA A 37 3.34 -2.17 34.00
C ALA A 37 4.75 -1.82 33.48
N VAL A 38 5.39 -2.70 32.71
CA VAL A 38 6.79 -2.50 32.26
C VAL A 38 6.88 -1.99 30.81
N GLY A 39 5.79 -2.03 30.04
CA GLY A 39 5.81 -1.68 28.61
C GLY A 39 4.65 -0.79 28.15
N ARG A 40 3.95 -0.06 29.03
CA ARG A 40 2.75 0.71 28.60
C ARG A 40 3.06 1.78 27.56
N GLU A 41 4.11 2.57 27.74
CA GLU A 41 4.51 3.60 26.78
C GLU A 41 4.93 2.99 25.44
N GLU A 42 5.71 1.90 25.47
CA GLU A 42 6.11 1.17 24.27
C GLU A 42 4.91 0.52 23.57
N LEU A 43 3.95 0.00 24.33
CA LEU A 43 2.71 -0.57 23.81
C LEU A 43 1.85 0.50 23.14
N ASP A 44 1.69 1.67 23.75
CA ASP A 44 0.94 2.79 23.20
C ASP A 44 1.59 3.30 21.91
N TRP A 45 2.92 3.47 21.92
CA TRP A 45 3.68 3.84 20.73
C TRP A 45 3.56 2.81 19.61
N THR A 46 3.80 1.53 19.91
CA THR A 46 3.72 0.42 18.93
C THR A 46 2.31 0.30 18.36
N THR A 47 1.28 0.49 19.19
CA THR A 47 -0.13 0.50 18.75
C THR A 47 -0.40 1.65 17.80
N ASN A 48 0.04 2.86 18.13
CA ASN A 48 -0.15 4.03 17.27
C ASN A 48 0.59 3.89 15.94
N GLU A 49 1.84 3.44 15.98
CA GLU A 49 2.66 3.26 14.79
C GLU A 49 2.09 2.18 13.85
N LEU A 50 1.63 1.06 14.41
CA LEU A 50 0.95 0.01 13.64
C LEU A 50 -0.32 0.54 12.97
N ARG A 51 -1.15 1.32 13.68
CA ARG A 51 -2.38 1.90 13.11
C ARG A 51 -2.09 2.90 12.00
N ASN A 52 -1.05 3.72 12.16
CA ASN A 52 -0.66 4.67 11.12
C ASN A 52 -0.09 3.97 9.89
N GLY A 53 0.75 2.95 10.10
CA GLY A 53 1.28 2.13 9.00
C GLY A 53 0.17 1.42 8.22
N LEU A 54 -0.80 0.81 8.91
CA LEU A 54 -1.94 0.17 8.26
C LEU A 54 -2.80 1.16 7.47
N ARG A 55 -3.08 2.35 8.02
CA ARG A 55 -3.83 3.39 7.31
C ARG A 55 -3.10 3.84 6.03
N SER A 56 -1.78 4.02 6.11
CA SER A 56 -0.99 4.37 4.92
C SER A 56 -1.08 3.29 3.85
N ILE A 57 -0.99 2.01 4.24
CA ILE A 57 -1.13 0.88 3.31
C ILE A 57 -2.53 0.86 2.68
N GLU A 58 -3.58 1.12 3.45
CA GLU A 58 -4.96 1.20 2.93
C GLU A 58 -5.07 2.28 1.86
N TRP A 59 -4.57 3.50 2.12
CA TRP A 59 -4.56 4.57 1.13
C TRP A 59 -3.76 4.24 -0.12
N ASP A 60 -2.55 3.67 0.03
CA ASP A 60 -1.75 3.28 -1.12
C ASP A 60 -2.45 2.21 -1.98
N LEU A 61 -3.21 1.30 -1.35
CA LEU A 61 -3.99 0.29 -2.07
C LEU A 61 -5.21 0.89 -2.78
N GLU A 62 -5.90 1.85 -2.15
CA GLU A 62 -6.99 2.61 -2.78
C GLU A 62 -6.51 3.34 -4.04
N ASP A 63 -5.36 4.03 -3.96
CA ASP A 63 -4.76 4.73 -5.11
C ASP A 63 -4.33 3.76 -6.24
N LEU A 64 -3.81 2.59 -5.88
CA LEU A 64 -3.45 1.55 -6.84
C LEU A 64 -4.68 0.95 -7.52
N GLU A 65 -5.78 0.76 -6.78
CA GLU A 65 -7.06 0.30 -7.33
C GLU A 65 -7.65 1.34 -8.30
N GLU A 66 -7.68 2.61 -7.93
CA GLU A 66 -8.13 3.70 -8.81
C GLU A 66 -7.29 3.76 -10.10
N THR A 67 -5.98 3.59 -9.99
CA THR A 67 -5.07 3.55 -11.15
C THR A 67 -5.41 2.39 -12.09
N ILE A 68 -5.72 1.21 -11.55
CA ILE A 68 -6.12 0.05 -12.34
C ILE A 68 -7.47 0.30 -13.05
N ASP A 69 -8.44 0.89 -12.35
CA ASP A 69 -9.76 1.19 -12.90
C ASP A 69 -9.70 2.25 -14.02
N ILE A 70 -8.85 3.26 -13.86
CA ILE A 70 -8.52 4.20 -14.94
C ILE A 70 -7.94 3.41 -16.12
N LEU A 71 -6.87 2.64 -15.95
CA LEU A 71 -6.28 1.90 -17.07
C LEU A 71 -7.27 0.91 -17.73
N GLY A 72 -8.15 0.29 -16.95
CA GLY A 72 -9.20 -0.62 -17.41
C GLY A 72 -10.29 0.09 -18.22
N SER A 73 -10.75 1.25 -17.78
CA SER A 73 -11.77 2.05 -18.46
C SER A 73 -11.27 2.77 -19.72
N TRP A 74 -9.98 3.13 -19.76
CA TRP A 74 -9.37 3.77 -20.92
C TRP A 74 -9.02 2.79 -22.05
N ARG A 75 -8.80 1.50 -21.75
CA ARG A 75 -8.44 0.47 -22.73
C ARG A 75 -9.44 0.29 -23.88
N PRO A 76 -10.76 0.20 -23.65
CA PRO A 76 -11.76 0.15 -24.71
C PRO A 76 -11.72 1.38 -25.62
N THR A 77 -11.59 2.57 -25.03
CA THR A 77 -11.58 3.87 -25.72
C THR A 77 -10.32 4.05 -26.56
N PHE A 78 -9.16 3.69 -26.01
CA PHE A 78 -7.88 3.69 -26.71
C PHE A 78 -7.87 2.70 -27.89
N PHE A 79 -8.40 1.49 -27.68
CA PHE A 79 -8.55 0.50 -28.74
C PHE A 79 -9.50 1.01 -29.85
N SER A 80 -10.62 1.61 -29.48
CA SER A 80 -11.58 2.14 -30.44
C SER A 80 -11.03 3.31 -31.27
N LEU A 81 -10.23 4.20 -30.67
CA LEU A 81 -9.56 5.32 -31.37
C LEU A 81 -8.42 4.84 -32.28
N HIS A 82 -7.68 3.81 -31.89
CA HIS A 82 -6.63 3.24 -32.74
C HIS A 82 -7.22 2.49 -33.95
N VAL A 83 -8.33 1.76 -33.76
CA VAL A 83 -9.00 1.09 -34.88
C VAL A 83 -9.55 2.10 -35.88
N THR A 84 -10.21 3.18 -35.43
CA THR A 84 -10.74 4.21 -36.35
C THR A 84 -9.65 4.96 -37.12
N HIS A 85 -8.48 5.20 -36.51
CA HIS A 85 -7.37 5.90 -37.18
C HIS A 85 -6.54 4.99 -38.11
N LEU A 86 -6.59 3.67 -37.95
CA LEU A 86 -5.96 2.70 -38.86
C LEU A 86 -6.87 2.28 -40.03
N SER A 87 -8.17 2.58 -39.96
CA SER A 87 -9.16 2.29 -41.00
C SER A 87 -9.44 3.44 -41.98
N MET A 88 -8.66 4.54 -41.93
CA MET A 88 -8.63 5.63 -42.91
C MET A 88 -7.31 5.64 -43.66
#